data_AF-A0A3D4TKV4-F1
#
_entry.id   AF-A0A3D4TKV4-F1
#
_cell.length_a   1.000
_cell.length_b   1.000
_cell.length_c   1.000
_cell.angle_alpha   90.00
_cell.angle_beta   90.00
_cell.angle_gamma   90.00
#
_symmetry.space_group_name_H-M   'P 1'
#
loop_
_entity.id
_entity.type
_entity.pdbx_description
1 polymer ?
#
loop_
_entity_poly.entity_id
_entity_poly.type
_entity_poly.pdbx_seq_one_letter_code
_entity_poly.pdbx_strand_id
1 'polypeptide(L)'
;DDQRDRHDRREGGTLSPVLCVDKLPAEVPGFQALAAESATTGIDWDLVFVAALDGRGGFAPNSDEAARPLQLMVNAIHDGQIGRFAAFDRGGEPVQFY
;
A
#
# COMPACT_ATOMS: atom_id res chain seq x y z
N ASP A 1 9.19 -25.27 -18.18
CA ASP A 1 9.54 -25.02 -16.76
C ASP A 1 9.57 -23.54 -16.35
N ASP A 2 9.37 -22.59 -17.27
CA ASP A 2 9.41 -21.13 -17.00
C ASP A 2 8.30 -20.50 -16.13
N GLN A 3 7.27 -21.27 -15.73
CA GLN A 3 6.24 -20.76 -14.82
C GLN A 3 6.57 -20.96 -13.35
N ARG A 4 7.36 -22.00 -12.99
CA ARG A 4 7.70 -22.28 -11.59
C ARG A 4 8.73 -21.28 -11.05
N ASP A 5 9.69 -20.89 -11.89
CA ASP A 5 10.76 -19.95 -11.50
C ASP A 5 10.24 -18.52 -11.24
N ARG A 6 9.21 -18.08 -11.98
CA ARG A 6 8.51 -16.80 -11.71
C ARG A 6 7.70 -16.80 -10.43
N HIS A 7 7.16 -17.96 -10.05
CA HIS A 7 6.36 -18.13 -8.85
C HIS A 7 7.25 -18.03 -7.59
N ASP A 8 8.45 -18.62 -7.62
CA ASP A 8 9.48 -18.47 -6.57
C ASP A 8 10.02 -17.04 -6.49
N ARG A 9 10.03 -16.32 -7.61
CA ARG A 9 10.37 -14.90 -7.70
C ARG A 9 9.23 -13.95 -7.29
N ARG A 10 8.04 -14.49 -6.98
CA ARG A 10 6.78 -13.75 -6.74
C ARG A 10 6.37 -12.79 -7.87
N GLU A 11 6.83 -13.03 -9.09
CA GLU A 11 6.61 -12.17 -10.27
C GLU A 11 5.33 -12.56 -11.06
N GLY A 12 4.44 -13.35 -10.46
CA GLY A 12 3.25 -13.90 -11.17
C GLY A 12 2.06 -14.24 -10.28
N GLY A 13 1.87 -13.55 -9.16
CA GLY A 13 0.74 -13.74 -8.24
C GLY A 13 -0.30 -12.61 -8.33
N THR A 14 -1.54 -12.90 -7.97
CA THR A 14 -2.57 -11.87 -7.77
C THR A 14 -2.27 -11.08 -6.50
N LEU A 15 -2.26 -9.76 -6.59
CA LEU A 15 -2.16 -8.89 -5.41
C LEU A 15 -3.48 -8.93 -4.64
N SER A 16 -3.41 -9.30 -3.36
CA SER A 16 -4.56 -9.30 -2.45
C SER A 16 -4.34 -8.23 -1.38
N PRO A 17 -5.17 -7.18 -1.31
CA PRO A 17 -5.12 -6.24 -0.19
C PRO A 17 -5.42 -6.94 1.13
N VAL A 18 -4.52 -6.83 2.11
CA VAL A 18 -4.65 -7.48 3.43
C VAL A 18 -4.78 -6.49 4.58
N LEU A 19 -4.33 -5.24 4.39
CA LEU A 19 -4.38 -4.17 5.37
C LEU A 19 -4.59 -2.84 4.64
N CYS A 20 -5.34 -1.94 5.26
CA CYS A 20 -5.60 -0.59 4.78
C CYS A 20 -5.62 0.35 5.97
N VAL A 21 -4.88 1.46 5.90
CA VAL A 21 -4.77 2.46 6.96
C VAL A 21 -4.82 3.86 6.37
N ASP A 22 -5.55 4.77 7.01
CA ASP A 22 -5.39 6.22 6.84
C ASP A 22 -4.39 6.72 7.88
N LYS A 23 -3.27 7.28 7.41
CA LYS A 23 -2.27 7.89 8.28
C LYS A 23 -1.92 9.27 7.79
N LEU A 24 -1.81 10.20 8.72
CA LEU A 24 -1.26 11.52 8.47
C LEU A 24 0.25 11.44 8.28
N PRO A 25 0.86 12.35 7.50
CA PRO A 25 2.31 12.41 7.37
C PRO A 25 3.05 12.51 8.71
N ALA A 26 2.46 13.20 9.71
CA ALA A 26 3.04 13.33 11.04
C ALA A 26 3.02 12.00 11.85
N GLU A 27 2.15 11.06 11.49
CA GLU A 27 2.04 9.72 12.12
C GLU A 27 2.97 8.70 11.46
N VAL A 28 3.67 9.10 10.38
CA VAL A 28 4.63 8.26 9.66
C VAL A 28 5.99 8.96 9.65
N PRO A 29 6.77 8.86 10.73
CA PRO A 29 8.11 9.47 10.80
C PRO A 29 9.09 8.91 9.75
N GLY A 30 8.80 7.73 9.22
CA GLY A 30 9.54 7.10 8.14
C GLY A 30 9.03 5.68 7.85
N PHE A 31 9.51 5.10 6.74
CA PHE A 31 9.07 3.78 6.29
C PHE A 31 9.31 2.68 7.33
N GLN A 32 10.48 2.67 7.96
CA GLN A 32 10.84 1.66 8.96
C GLN A 32 9.91 1.70 10.20
N ALA A 33 9.46 2.89 10.60
CA ALA A 33 8.49 3.03 11.68
C ALA A 33 7.13 2.44 11.28
N LEU A 34 6.67 2.71 10.05
CA LEU A 34 5.44 2.14 9.51
C LEU A 34 5.52 0.61 9.40
N ALA A 35 6.64 0.08 8.89
CA ALA A 35 6.86 -1.36 8.78
C ALA A 35 6.86 -2.04 10.16
N ALA A 36 7.54 -1.46 11.14
CA ALA A 36 7.56 -1.97 12.52
C ALA A 36 6.15 -1.95 13.15
N GLU A 37 5.39 -0.88 12.95
CA GLU A 37 4.01 -0.81 13.42
C GLU A 37 3.12 -1.87 12.76
N SER A 38 3.25 -2.06 11.44
CA SER A 38 2.45 -3.04 10.71
C SER A 38 2.64 -4.47 11.24
N ALA A 39 3.84 -4.81 11.73
CA ALA A 39 4.12 -6.11 12.32
C ALA A 39 3.29 -6.40 13.58
N THR A 40 2.85 -5.35 14.30
CA THR A 40 2.01 -5.50 15.49
C THR A 40 0.58 -5.95 15.18
N THR A 41 0.14 -5.84 13.92
CA THR A 41 -1.20 -6.26 13.47
C THR A 41 -1.31 -7.78 13.32
N GLY A 42 -0.17 -8.50 13.26
CA GLY A 42 -0.12 -9.93 12.96
C GLY A 42 -0.43 -10.29 11.50
N ILE A 43 -0.60 -9.29 10.62
CA ILE A 43 -0.87 -9.48 9.20
C ILE A 43 0.45 -9.43 8.42
N ASP A 44 0.70 -10.47 7.63
CA ASP A 44 1.86 -10.56 6.76
C ASP A 44 1.56 -9.87 5.40
N TRP A 45 2.52 -9.11 4.86
CA TRP A 45 2.36 -8.35 3.60
C TRP A 45 3.68 -8.24 2.84
N ASP A 46 3.64 -8.24 1.50
CA ASP A 46 4.87 -8.19 0.68
C ASP A 46 5.16 -6.80 0.11
N LEU A 47 4.09 -6.05 -0.20
CA LEU A 47 4.13 -4.74 -0.83
C LEU A 47 3.20 -3.78 -0.08
N VAL A 48 3.57 -2.51 -0.04
CA VAL A 48 2.68 -1.43 0.38
C VAL A 48 2.43 -0.49 -0.80
N PHE A 49 1.16 -0.17 -1.01
CA PHE A 49 0.73 0.85 -1.96
C PHE A 49 0.35 2.12 -1.20
N VAL A 50 0.79 3.26 -1.70
CA VAL A 50 0.62 4.57 -1.06
C VAL A 50 -0.01 5.55 -2.05
N ALA A 51 -0.99 6.29 -1.55
CA ALA A 51 -1.61 7.43 -2.22
C ALA A 51 -1.73 8.59 -1.23
N ALA A 52 -1.74 9.82 -1.74
CA ALA A 52 -2.01 11.01 -0.93
C ALA A 52 -3.46 11.46 -1.12
N LEU A 53 -4.06 11.98 -0.05
CA LEU A 53 -5.37 12.62 -0.07
C LEU A 53 -5.21 14.06 0.41
N ASP A 54 -5.65 15.01 -0.42
CA ASP A 54 -5.56 16.42 -0.09
C ASP A 54 -6.54 16.80 1.02
N GLY A 55 -6.06 17.66 1.91
CA GLY A 55 -6.87 18.35 2.89
C GLY A 55 -7.68 19.50 2.29
N ARG A 56 -8.48 20.17 3.13
CA ARG A 56 -9.30 21.32 2.75
C ARG A 56 -9.05 22.50 3.67
N GLY A 57 -8.81 23.67 3.09
CA GLY A 57 -8.61 24.91 3.84
C GLY A 57 -7.42 24.89 4.80
N GLY A 58 -6.37 24.11 4.49
CA GLY A 58 -5.19 23.96 5.35
C GLY A 58 -5.32 22.90 6.45
N PHE A 59 -6.45 22.19 6.52
CA PHE A 59 -6.68 21.11 7.46
C PHE A 59 -6.55 19.75 6.75
N ALA A 60 -5.90 18.79 7.41
CA ALA A 60 -5.85 17.42 6.94
C ALA A 60 -7.25 16.80 6.88
N PRO A 61 -7.51 15.87 5.94
CA PRO A 61 -8.76 15.14 5.91
C PRO A 61 -8.91 14.28 7.18
N ASN A 62 -10.13 14.13 7.65
CA ASN A 62 -10.41 13.17 8.73
C ASN A 62 -10.64 11.75 8.18
N SER A 63 -10.74 10.76 9.07
CA SER A 63 -10.92 9.35 8.68
C SER A 63 -12.19 9.08 7.88
N ASP A 64 -13.30 9.79 8.13
CA ASP A 64 -14.53 9.64 7.35
C ASP A 64 -14.35 10.15 5.92
N GLU A 65 -13.61 11.25 5.74
CA GLU A 65 -13.24 11.77 4.43
C GLU A 65 -12.27 10.83 3.68
N ALA A 66 -11.42 10.10 4.41
CA ALA A 66 -10.50 9.12 3.86
C ALA A 66 -11.16 7.77 3.49
N ALA A 67 -12.26 7.40 4.15
CA ALA A 67 -12.88 6.09 4.00
C ALA A 67 -13.25 5.75 2.55
N ARG A 68 -13.89 6.69 1.83
CA ARG A 68 -14.28 6.46 0.43
C ARG A 68 -13.07 6.37 -0.53
N PRO A 69 -12.10 7.30 -0.49
CA PRO A 69 -10.84 7.17 -1.23
C PRO A 69 -10.12 5.84 -0.98
N LEU A 70 -10.02 5.40 0.27
CA LEU A 70 -9.39 4.13 0.63
C LEU A 70 -10.11 2.92 0.02
N GLN A 71 -11.44 2.89 0.07
CA GLN A 71 -12.22 1.84 -0.59
C GLN A 71 -11.97 1.79 -2.10
N LEU A 72 -11.89 2.95 -2.76
CA LEU A 72 -11.58 3.02 -4.19
C LEU A 72 -10.16 2.52 -4.49
N MET A 73 -9.20 2.82 -3.62
CA MET A 73 -7.82 2.32 -3.73
C MET A 73 -7.75 0.80 -3.59
N VAL A 74 -8.43 0.23 -2.58
CA VAL A 74 -8.50 -1.23 -2.39
C VAL A 74 -9.09 -1.93 -3.61
N ASN A 75 -10.19 -1.41 -4.16
CA ASN A 75 -10.81 -1.96 -5.37
C ASN A 75 -9.87 -1.83 -6.58
N ALA A 76 -9.20 -0.69 -6.76
CA ALA A 76 -8.25 -0.51 -7.84
C ALA A 76 -7.08 -1.49 -7.76
N ILE A 77 -6.57 -1.79 -6.56
CA ILE A 77 -5.51 -2.80 -6.37
C ILE A 77 -6.02 -4.19 -6.73
N HIS A 78 -7.23 -4.55 -6.27
CA HIS A 78 -7.87 -5.82 -6.60
C HIS A 78 -8.07 -5.99 -8.12
N ASP A 79 -8.39 -4.91 -8.83
CA ASP A 79 -8.56 -4.89 -10.28
C ASP A 79 -7.23 -4.75 -11.06
N GLY A 80 -6.08 -4.77 -10.37
CA GLY A 80 -4.75 -4.66 -10.98
C GLY A 80 -4.39 -3.25 -11.48
N GLN A 81 -5.18 -2.23 -11.16
CA GLN A 81 -4.97 -0.84 -11.55
C GLN A 81 -4.00 -0.10 -10.61
N ILE A 82 -2.82 -0.67 -10.43
CA ILE A 82 -1.82 -0.27 -9.43
C ILE A 82 -0.82 0.79 -9.90
N GLY A 83 -0.67 1.02 -11.21
CA GLY A 83 0.33 1.94 -11.77
C GLY A 83 0.15 3.41 -11.40
N ARG A 84 -0.94 3.77 -10.69
CA ARG A 84 -1.22 5.11 -10.19
C ARG A 84 -0.72 5.34 -8.76
N PHE A 85 -0.28 4.30 -8.06
CA PHE A 85 0.13 4.35 -6.66
C PHE A 85 1.65 4.26 -6.55
N ALA A 86 2.22 4.94 -5.56
CA ALA A 86 3.59 4.65 -5.18
C ALA A 86 3.62 3.29 -4.48
N ALA A 87 4.54 2.42 -4.87
CA ALA A 87 4.65 1.08 -4.31
C ALA A 87 6.04 0.84 -3.78
N PHE A 88 6.11 0.18 -2.63
CA PHE A 88 7.37 -0.15 -1.96
C PHE A 88 7.32 -1.58 -1.46
N ASP A 89 8.47 -2.24 -1.45
CA ASP A 89 8.64 -3.53 -0.80
C ASP A 89 8.82 -3.37 0.73
N ARG A 90 9.03 -4.49 1.42
CA ARG A 90 9.29 -4.48 2.88
C ARG A 90 10.57 -3.75 3.31
N GLY A 91 11.55 -3.61 2.43
CA GLY A 91 12.75 -2.82 2.68
C GLY A 91 12.51 -1.31 2.56
N GLY A 92 11.40 -0.91 1.92
CA GLY A 92 11.13 0.46 1.53
C GLY A 92 11.73 0.83 0.17
N GLU A 93 12.16 -0.16 -0.61
CA GLU A 93 12.66 0.05 -1.96
C GLU A 93 11.48 0.27 -2.92
N PRO A 94 11.52 1.29 -3.80
CA PRO A 94 10.46 1.51 -4.77
C PRO A 94 10.32 0.34 -5.74
N VAL A 95 9.09 -0.13 -5.93
CA VAL A 95 8.75 -1.17 -6.91
C VAL A 95 8.03 -0.54 -8.09
N GLN A 96 8.46 -0.88 -9.30
CA GLN A 96 7.85 -0.41 -10.55
C GLN A 96 7.15 -1.57 -11.25
N PHE A 97 5.91 -1.33 -11.69
CA PHE A 97 5.12 -2.28 -12.46
C PHE A 97 5.02 -1.77 -13.91
N TYR A 98 5.34 -2.61 -14.89
CA TYR A 98 5.39 -2.28 -16.32
C TYR A 98 4.27 -2.98 -17.09
#